data_AF-A0A953XBP4-F1
#
_entry.id   AF-A0A953XBP4-F1
#
_cell.length_a   1.000
_cell.length_b   1.000
_cell.length_c   1.000
_cell.angle_alpha   90.00
_cell.angle_beta   90.00
_cell.angle_gamma   90.00
#
_symmetry.space_group_name_H-M   'P 1'
#
loop_
_entity.id
_entity.type
_entity.pdbx_description
1 polymer ?
#
loop_
_entity_poly.entity_id
_entity_poly.type
_entity_poly.pdbx_seq_one_letter_code
_entity_poly.pdbx_strand_id
1 'polypeptide(L)'
;MEENSSDIDNITYQAWAKTIDVQMHFNDISMKIRNLFISIISALLAFAGVVVVNFEDPYSTFYGIRIHSSLFVLIVAVSSTYLFYFVDRYWYHQLLVGSVKHALAIEQRFTAKYPGFALASTIGNNSPIDVSNRYLLYILGRILGGDSRVKKDKKIHSDAKIAIFYKSIAYANIILVTLISLLGGVCLTQANPNTPIDSCIQVVGTPTESTE
;
A
#
# COMPACT_ATOMS: atom_id res chain seq x y z
N MET A 1 -21.71 -44.74 -24.58
CA MET A 1 -21.61 -43.26 -24.72
C MET A 1 -21.69 -42.55 -23.36
N GLU A 2 -22.41 -43.08 -22.36
CA GLU A 2 -22.44 -42.52 -20.99
C GLU A 2 -21.10 -42.56 -20.25
N GLU A 3 -20.31 -43.62 -20.39
CA GLU A 3 -19.00 -43.78 -19.70
C GLU A 3 -18.00 -42.66 -20.04
N ASN A 4 -18.00 -42.20 -21.30
CA ASN A 4 -17.14 -41.09 -21.73
C ASN A 4 -17.61 -39.73 -21.17
N SER A 5 -18.92 -39.57 -20.90
CA SER A 5 -19.44 -38.31 -20.32
C SER A 5 -19.06 -38.19 -18.85
N SER A 6 -19.10 -39.29 -18.08
CA SER A 6 -18.71 -39.27 -16.66
C SER A 6 -17.23 -38.97 -16.46
N ASP A 7 -16.36 -39.47 -17.34
CA ASP A 7 -14.93 -39.21 -17.25
C ASP A 7 -14.58 -37.75 -17.58
N ILE A 8 -15.23 -37.17 -18.58
CA ILE A 8 -15.07 -35.75 -18.93
C ILE A 8 -15.55 -34.85 -17.78
N ASP A 9 -16.68 -35.19 -17.14
CA ASP A 9 -17.20 -34.46 -15.98
C ASP A 9 -16.23 -34.54 -14.78
N ASN A 10 -15.63 -35.70 -14.53
CA ASN A 10 -14.65 -35.90 -13.45
C ASN A 10 -13.34 -35.11 -13.70
N ILE A 11 -12.77 -35.18 -14.92
CA ILE A 11 -11.57 -34.42 -15.28
C ILE A 11 -11.83 -32.91 -15.15
N THR A 12 -13.00 -32.45 -15.58
CA THR A 12 -13.40 -31.05 -15.46
C THR A 12 -13.52 -30.63 -14.00
N TYR A 13 -14.19 -31.42 -13.17
CA TYR A 13 -14.30 -31.15 -11.74
C TYR A 13 -12.92 -31.05 -11.08
N GLN A 14 -12.00 -31.97 -11.40
CA GLN A 14 -10.64 -31.94 -10.88
C GLN A 14 -9.87 -30.70 -11.34
N ALA A 15 -10.00 -30.31 -12.61
CA ALA A 15 -9.38 -29.09 -13.14
C ALA A 15 -9.95 -27.82 -12.48
N TRP A 16 -11.26 -27.75 -12.28
CA TRP A 16 -11.92 -26.66 -11.56
C TRP A 16 -11.44 -26.60 -10.10
N ALA A 17 -11.52 -27.72 -9.38
CA ALA A 17 -11.11 -27.81 -7.98
C ALA A 17 -9.64 -27.39 -7.81
N LYS A 18 -8.75 -27.86 -8.70
CA LYS A 18 -7.34 -27.49 -8.66
C LYS A 18 -7.11 -26.01 -8.95
N THR A 19 -7.90 -25.41 -9.83
CA THR A 19 -7.85 -23.96 -10.11
C THR A 19 -8.27 -23.15 -8.87
N ILE A 20 -9.33 -23.58 -8.18
CA ILE A 20 -9.78 -22.97 -6.92
C ILE A 20 -8.71 -23.09 -5.83
N ASP A 21 -8.04 -24.25 -5.70
CA ASP A 21 -6.92 -24.41 -4.76
C ASP A 21 -5.79 -23.41 -5.01
N VAL A 22 -5.41 -23.22 -6.28
CA VAL A 22 -4.38 -22.25 -6.67
C VAL A 22 -4.84 -20.83 -6.36
N GLN A 23 -6.12 -20.51 -6.61
CA GLN A 23 -6.70 -19.22 -6.25
C GLN A 23 -6.65 -18.98 -4.73
N MET A 24 -6.98 -19.97 -3.91
CA MET A 24 -6.89 -19.89 -2.45
C MET A 24 -5.44 -19.69 -1.99
N HIS A 25 -4.50 -20.39 -2.62
CA HIS A 25 -3.07 -20.25 -2.33
C HIS A 25 -2.55 -18.84 -2.62
N PHE A 26 -2.88 -18.26 -3.78
CA PHE A 26 -2.49 -16.88 -4.09
C PHE A 26 -3.17 -15.86 -3.16
N ASN A 27 -4.43 -16.10 -2.79
CA ASN A 27 -5.11 -15.25 -1.82
C ASN A 27 -4.42 -15.29 -0.44
N ASP A 28 -4.02 -16.47 0.04
CA ASP A 28 -3.27 -16.63 1.28
C ASP A 28 -1.89 -15.93 1.23
N ILE A 29 -1.15 -16.07 0.12
CA ILE A 29 0.11 -15.34 -0.08
C ILE A 29 -0.13 -13.82 -0.01
N SER A 30 -1.17 -13.30 -0.65
CA SER A 30 -1.47 -11.86 -0.63
C SER A 30 -1.76 -11.34 0.78
N MET A 31 -2.45 -12.13 1.61
CA MET A 31 -2.74 -11.79 3.01
C MET A 31 -1.47 -11.83 3.86
N LYS A 32 -0.59 -12.81 3.65
CA LYS A 32 0.71 -12.91 4.34
C LYS A 32 1.60 -11.71 4.06
N ILE A 33 1.70 -11.28 2.79
CA ILE A 33 2.49 -10.11 2.40
C ILE A 33 1.93 -8.84 3.05
N ARG A 34 0.60 -8.68 3.07
CA ARG A 34 -0.05 -7.52 3.70
C ARG A 34 0.21 -7.48 5.20
N ASN A 35 0.14 -8.61 5.88
CA ASN A 35 0.43 -8.69 7.31
C ASN A 35 1.90 -8.39 7.61
N LEU A 36 2.84 -8.91 6.80
CA LEU A 36 4.27 -8.60 6.91
C LEU A 36 4.52 -7.10 6.73
N PHE A 37 3.89 -6.48 5.72
CA PHE A 37 3.98 -5.05 5.49
C PHE A 37 3.51 -4.24 6.70
N ILE A 38 2.35 -4.57 7.28
CA ILE A 38 1.82 -3.88 8.47
C ILE A 38 2.82 -3.99 9.63
N SER A 39 3.38 -5.19 9.87
CA SER A 39 4.37 -5.39 10.93
C SER A 39 5.63 -4.57 10.72
N ILE A 40 6.19 -4.55 9.51
CA ILE A 40 7.41 -3.79 9.18
C ILE A 40 7.16 -2.29 9.34
N ILE A 41 6.06 -1.77 8.80
CA ILE A 41 5.73 -0.34 8.92
C ILE A 41 5.50 0.04 10.39
N SER A 42 4.82 -0.80 11.16
CA SER A 42 4.60 -0.55 12.59
C SER A 42 5.92 -0.52 13.36
N ALA A 43 6.84 -1.45 13.06
CA ALA A 43 8.18 -1.47 13.65
C ALA A 43 9.01 -0.22 13.28
N LEU A 44 8.96 0.21 12.00
CA LEU A 44 9.66 1.42 11.55
C LEU A 44 9.11 2.69 12.20
N LEU A 45 7.78 2.81 12.33
CA LEU A 45 7.14 3.92 13.04
C LEU A 45 7.50 3.94 14.53
N ALA A 46 7.47 2.79 15.20
CA ALA A 46 7.88 2.68 16.59
C ALA A 46 9.36 3.04 16.76
N PHE A 47 10.23 2.55 15.86
CA PHE A 47 11.65 2.87 15.87
C PHE A 47 11.90 4.36 15.63
N ALA A 48 11.18 5.00 14.70
CA ALA A 48 11.25 6.44 14.49
C ALA A 48 10.87 7.23 15.75
N GLY A 49 9.83 6.79 16.48
CA GLY A 49 9.44 7.39 17.77
C GLY A 49 10.50 7.21 18.85
N VAL A 50 11.11 6.02 18.95
CA VAL A 50 12.22 5.75 19.88
C VAL A 50 13.41 6.67 19.60
N VAL A 51 13.75 6.89 18.32
CA VAL A 51 14.84 7.77 17.91
C VAL A 51 14.62 9.21 18.38
N VAL A 52 13.37 9.70 18.31
CA VAL A 52 13.03 11.07 18.75
C VAL A 52 13.09 11.22 20.26
N VAL A 53 12.70 10.19 21.03
CA VAL A 53 12.56 10.31 22.50
C VAL A 53 13.86 9.99 23.25
N ASN A 54 14.66 9.03 22.77
CA ASN A 54 15.73 8.43 23.58
C ASN A 54 17.16 8.89 23.21
N PHE A 55 17.32 9.62 22.11
CA PHE A 55 18.64 10.09 21.68
C PHE A 55 18.75 11.59 21.97
N GLU A 56 19.75 11.98 22.75
CA GLU A 56 19.98 13.38 23.16
C GLU A 56 20.44 14.25 21.97
N ASP A 57 21.26 13.69 21.07
CA ASP A 57 21.69 14.34 19.82
C ASP A 57 21.36 13.47 18.59
N PRO A 58 20.09 13.41 18.15
CA PRO A 58 19.66 12.59 17.02
C PRO A 58 19.98 13.25 15.68
N TYR A 59 21.06 14.03 15.56
CA TYR A 59 21.41 14.77 14.34
C TYR A 59 22.64 14.19 13.67
N SER A 60 22.52 13.89 12.38
CA SER A 60 23.65 13.54 11.53
C SER A 60 24.04 14.75 10.69
N THR A 61 25.33 15.10 10.69
CA THR A 61 25.85 16.24 9.91
C THR A 61 26.50 15.74 8.62
N PHE A 62 26.01 16.21 7.47
CA PHE A 62 26.58 15.91 6.15
C PHE A 62 26.81 17.22 5.39
N TYR A 63 28.05 17.51 4.99
CA TYR A 63 28.39 18.68 4.15
C TYR A 63 27.78 20.01 4.63
N GLY A 64 27.75 20.26 5.94
CA GLY A 64 27.15 21.48 6.53
C GLY A 64 25.63 21.46 6.68
N ILE A 65 24.97 20.31 6.48
CA ILE A 65 23.54 20.10 6.72
C ILE A 65 23.37 19.17 7.91
N ARG A 66 22.64 19.58 8.95
CA ARG A 66 22.22 18.72 10.07
C ARG A 66 20.84 18.15 9.76
N ILE A 67 20.74 16.83 9.73
CA ILE A 67 19.49 16.10 9.45
C ILE A 67 19.15 15.24 10.66
N HIS A 68 17.91 15.33 11.13
CA HIS A 68 17.40 14.50 12.21
C HIS A 68 17.31 13.03 11.77
N SER A 69 17.88 12.12 12.55
CA SER A 69 18.02 10.70 12.25
C SER A 69 16.67 9.98 12.02
N SER A 70 15.59 10.46 12.63
CA SER A 70 14.23 9.93 12.38
C SER A 70 13.76 10.12 10.93
N LEU A 71 14.26 11.14 10.20
CA LEU A 71 13.92 11.35 8.80
C LEU A 71 14.41 10.20 7.92
N PHE A 72 15.60 9.64 8.21
CA PHE A 72 16.10 8.47 7.49
C PHE A 72 15.18 7.26 7.69
N VAL A 73 14.72 7.03 8.93
CA VAL A 73 13.79 5.93 9.23
C VAL A 73 12.47 6.10 8.46
N LEU A 74 11.94 7.31 8.42
CA LEU A 74 10.68 7.59 7.71
C LEU A 74 10.84 7.51 6.18
N ILE A 75 11.98 7.92 5.63
CA ILE A 75 12.28 7.73 4.20
C ILE A 75 12.32 6.24 3.86
N VAL A 76 12.93 5.41 4.71
CA VAL A 76 12.91 3.95 4.56
C VAL A 76 11.48 3.40 4.66
N ALA A 77 10.64 3.91 5.56
CA ALA A 77 9.24 3.52 5.68
C ALA A 77 8.42 3.86 4.42
N VAL A 78 8.59 5.07 3.87
CA VAL A 78 7.95 5.48 2.60
C VAL A 78 8.42 4.59 1.44
N SER A 79 9.74 4.38 1.33
CA SER A 79 10.33 3.55 0.28
C SER A 79 9.84 2.10 0.36
N SER A 80 9.81 1.53 1.57
CA SER A 80 9.27 0.19 1.82
C SER A 80 7.80 0.11 1.45
N THR A 81 6.99 1.13 1.75
CA THR A 81 5.57 1.18 1.38
C THR A 81 5.37 1.11 -0.13
N TYR A 82 6.15 1.85 -0.92
CA TYR A 82 6.07 1.77 -2.38
C TYR A 82 6.58 0.44 -2.93
N LEU A 83 7.61 -0.16 -2.34
CA LEU A 83 8.11 -1.47 -2.75
C LEU A 83 7.08 -2.58 -2.50
N PHE A 84 6.50 -2.61 -1.31
CA PHE A 84 5.43 -3.57 -0.99
C PHE A 84 4.18 -3.31 -1.85
N TYR A 85 3.83 -2.05 -2.12
CA TYR A 85 2.77 -1.72 -3.05
C TYR A 85 3.04 -2.29 -4.44
N PHE A 86 4.26 -2.16 -4.95
CA PHE A 86 4.63 -2.67 -6.26
C PHE A 86 4.49 -4.20 -6.34
N VAL A 87 5.04 -4.89 -5.34
CA VAL A 87 5.00 -6.35 -5.26
C VAL A 87 3.56 -6.88 -5.11
N ASP A 88 2.77 -6.31 -4.19
CA ASP A 88 1.38 -6.73 -3.98
C ASP A 88 0.53 -6.45 -5.23
N ARG A 89 0.66 -5.25 -5.82
CA ARG A 89 -0.18 -4.79 -6.93
C ARG A 89 0.16 -5.43 -8.28
N TYR A 90 1.43 -5.47 -8.65
CA TYR A 90 1.84 -5.83 -10.00
C TYR A 90 2.24 -7.29 -10.13
N TRP A 91 2.64 -7.94 -9.04
CA TRP A 91 3.02 -9.35 -9.08
C TRP A 91 1.88 -10.22 -8.56
N TYR A 92 1.61 -10.18 -7.25
CA TYR A 92 0.71 -11.16 -6.64
C TYR A 92 -0.76 -10.94 -6.98
N HIS A 93 -1.21 -9.69 -7.03
CA HIS A 93 -2.59 -9.42 -7.43
C HIS A 93 -2.88 -9.86 -8.87
N GLN A 94 -1.91 -9.74 -9.79
CA GLN A 94 -2.09 -10.21 -11.17
C GLN A 94 -2.18 -11.74 -11.26
N LEU A 95 -1.42 -12.46 -10.43
CA LEU A 95 -1.50 -13.92 -10.34
C LEU A 95 -2.89 -14.38 -9.83
N LEU A 96 -3.40 -13.71 -8.78
CA LEU A 96 -4.74 -13.98 -8.25
C LEU A 96 -5.83 -13.69 -9.29
N VAL A 97 -5.75 -12.54 -9.97
CA VAL A 97 -6.71 -12.19 -11.03
C VAL A 97 -6.64 -13.18 -12.20
N GLY A 98 -5.44 -13.66 -12.54
CA GLY A 98 -5.24 -14.69 -13.54
C GLY A 98 -5.95 -16.00 -13.20
N SER A 99 -5.77 -16.52 -11.98
CA SER A 99 -6.44 -17.75 -11.54
C SER A 99 -7.96 -17.60 -11.49
N VAL A 100 -8.47 -16.45 -11.03
CA VAL A 100 -9.92 -16.15 -11.03
C VAL A 100 -10.49 -16.14 -12.44
N LYS A 101 -9.80 -15.51 -13.40
CA LYS A 101 -10.25 -15.49 -14.81
C LYS A 101 -10.28 -16.89 -15.40
N HIS A 102 -9.31 -17.74 -15.08
CA HIS A 102 -9.30 -19.12 -15.53
C HIS A 102 -10.46 -19.92 -14.90
N ALA A 103 -10.71 -19.76 -13.59
CA ALA A 103 -11.85 -20.37 -12.92
C ALA A 103 -13.19 -19.95 -13.57
N LEU A 104 -13.37 -18.65 -13.83
CA LEU A 104 -14.56 -18.13 -14.51
C LEU A 104 -14.78 -18.74 -15.90
N ALA A 105 -13.71 -18.97 -16.66
CA ALA A 105 -13.80 -19.59 -17.98
C ALA A 105 -14.26 -21.06 -17.90
N ILE A 106 -13.87 -21.77 -16.84
CA ILE A 106 -14.36 -23.13 -16.56
C ILE A 106 -15.82 -23.06 -16.08
N GLU A 107 -16.14 -22.19 -15.13
CA GLU A 107 -17.51 -22.02 -14.61
C GLU A 107 -18.52 -21.75 -15.71
N GLN A 108 -18.24 -20.81 -16.62
CA GLN A 108 -19.16 -20.46 -17.72
C GLN A 108 -19.57 -21.65 -18.59
N ARG A 109 -18.73 -22.67 -18.72
CA ARG A 109 -19.01 -23.87 -19.52
C ARG A 109 -19.87 -24.90 -18.80
N PHE A 110 -19.87 -24.90 -17.47
CA PHE A 110 -20.44 -25.98 -16.66
C PHE A 110 -21.50 -25.52 -15.64
N THR A 111 -21.59 -24.23 -15.32
CA THR A 111 -22.58 -23.69 -14.37
C THR A 111 -24.02 -23.99 -14.79
N ALA A 112 -24.31 -24.12 -16.09
CA ALA A 112 -25.63 -24.53 -16.59
C ALA A 112 -26.03 -25.96 -16.17
N LYS A 113 -25.04 -26.85 -16.01
CA LYS A 113 -25.23 -28.25 -15.60
C LYS A 113 -25.04 -28.42 -14.09
N TYR A 114 -24.10 -27.68 -13.51
CA TYR A 114 -23.73 -27.72 -12.09
C TYR A 114 -23.64 -26.30 -11.51
N PRO A 115 -24.74 -25.75 -10.97
CA PRO A 115 -24.74 -24.40 -10.42
C PRO A 115 -23.77 -24.23 -9.22
N GLY A 116 -23.42 -25.33 -8.54
CA GLY A 116 -22.47 -25.34 -7.43
C GLY A 116 -21.04 -24.94 -7.79
N PHE A 117 -20.68 -24.86 -9.08
CA PHE A 117 -19.36 -24.41 -9.50
C PHE A 117 -19.21 -22.89 -9.56
N ALA A 118 -20.29 -22.10 -9.42
CA ALA A 118 -20.32 -20.65 -9.62
C ALA A 118 -19.63 -19.81 -8.51
N LEU A 119 -18.52 -20.27 -7.93
CA LEU A 119 -17.86 -19.64 -6.80
C LEU A 119 -17.14 -18.34 -7.20
N ALA A 120 -16.28 -18.40 -8.22
CA ALA A 120 -15.49 -17.26 -8.68
C ALA A 120 -16.39 -16.15 -9.24
N SER A 121 -17.45 -16.52 -9.96
CA SER A 121 -18.46 -15.58 -10.47
C SER A 121 -19.25 -14.91 -9.34
N THR A 122 -19.68 -15.67 -8.33
CA THR A 122 -20.37 -15.10 -7.16
C THR A 122 -19.47 -14.15 -6.37
N ILE A 123 -18.20 -14.50 -6.14
CA ILE A 123 -17.24 -13.61 -5.45
C ILE A 123 -16.97 -12.36 -6.28
N GLY A 124 -16.77 -12.51 -7.59
CA GLY A 124 -16.53 -11.39 -8.50
C GLY A 124 -17.66 -10.37 -8.50
N ASN A 125 -18.91 -10.83 -8.46
CA ASN A 125 -20.10 -9.97 -8.46
C ASN A 125 -20.34 -9.28 -7.11
N ASN A 126 -19.98 -9.91 -5.99
CA ASN A 126 -20.15 -9.36 -4.64
C ASN A 126 -18.95 -8.52 -4.15
N SER A 127 -17.81 -8.58 -4.83
CA SER A 127 -16.59 -7.86 -4.42
C SER A 127 -16.64 -6.33 -4.58
N PRO A 128 -17.23 -5.74 -5.64
CA PRO A 128 -17.25 -4.29 -5.83
C PRO A 128 -18.03 -3.58 -4.72
N ILE A 129 -17.44 -2.53 -4.15
CA ILE A 129 -18.11 -1.70 -3.15
C ILE A 129 -18.74 -0.50 -3.86
N ASP A 130 -20.05 -0.34 -3.73
CA ASP A 130 -20.76 0.85 -4.18
C ASP A 130 -20.51 2.01 -3.21
N VAL A 131 -19.97 3.11 -3.72
CA VAL A 131 -19.64 4.31 -2.94
C VAL A 131 -20.56 5.50 -3.25
N SER A 132 -21.67 5.28 -3.96
CA SER A 132 -22.62 6.33 -4.35
C SER A 132 -23.15 7.15 -3.17
N ASN A 133 -23.42 6.50 -2.04
CA ASN A 133 -23.96 7.15 -0.83
C ASN A 133 -22.92 7.37 0.29
N ARG A 134 -21.62 7.15 0.02
CA ARG A 134 -20.56 7.24 1.03
C ARG A 134 -19.49 8.25 0.62
N TYR A 135 -19.77 9.52 0.91
CA TYR A 135 -18.94 10.66 0.48
C TYR A 135 -17.44 10.52 0.84
N LEU A 136 -17.12 10.10 2.07
CA LEU A 136 -15.73 9.89 2.49
C LEU A 136 -15.02 8.82 1.65
N LEU A 137 -15.67 7.68 1.41
CA LEU A 137 -15.12 6.59 0.59
C LEU A 137 -15.00 7.00 -0.89
N TYR A 138 -15.92 7.83 -1.38
CA TYR A 138 -15.83 8.41 -2.72
C TYR A 138 -14.61 9.33 -2.87
N ILE A 139 -14.36 10.22 -1.90
CA ILE A 139 -13.17 11.09 -1.91
C ILE A 139 -11.90 10.25 -1.84
N LEU A 140 -11.81 9.31 -0.88
CA LEU A 140 -10.65 8.44 -0.73
C LEU A 140 -10.40 7.63 -2.01
N GLY A 141 -11.45 7.09 -2.62
CA GLY A 141 -11.36 6.39 -3.90
C GLY A 141 -10.87 7.29 -5.05
N ARG A 142 -11.29 8.55 -5.08
CA ARG A 142 -10.92 9.52 -6.12
C ARG A 142 -9.49 10.04 -5.97
N ILE A 143 -9.06 10.35 -4.75
CA ILE A 143 -7.74 10.93 -4.46
C ILE A 143 -6.68 9.83 -4.42
N LEU A 144 -6.95 8.73 -3.70
CA LEU A 144 -5.97 7.67 -3.45
C LEU A 144 -6.08 6.55 -4.49
N GLY A 145 -7.29 6.11 -4.82
CA GLY A 145 -7.52 4.96 -5.71
C GLY A 145 -6.91 5.12 -7.11
N GLY A 146 -6.88 6.34 -7.66
CA GLY A 146 -6.24 6.65 -8.95
C GLY A 146 -6.86 5.95 -10.17
N ASP A 147 -7.90 5.15 -9.98
CA ASP A 147 -8.55 4.38 -11.03
C ASP A 147 -9.65 5.23 -11.69
N SER A 148 -9.56 5.39 -13.01
CA SER A 148 -10.56 6.10 -13.82
C SER A 148 -11.95 5.45 -13.74
N ARG A 149 -12.02 4.16 -13.38
CA ARG A 149 -13.29 3.43 -13.19
C ARG A 149 -14.08 3.91 -11.97
N VAL A 150 -13.40 4.36 -10.92
CA VAL A 150 -14.07 4.94 -9.73
C VAL A 150 -14.82 6.23 -10.11
N LYS A 151 -14.29 6.99 -11.09
CA LYS A 151 -14.95 8.19 -11.61
C LYS A 151 -16.18 7.88 -12.46
N LYS A 152 -16.18 6.74 -13.18
CA LYS A 152 -17.22 6.39 -14.14
C LYS A 152 -18.36 5.57 -13.52
N ASP A 153 -18.01 4.54 -12.76
CA ASP A 153 -18.97 3.52 -12.31
C ASP A 153 -19.35 3.67 -10.83
N LYS A 154 -18.76 4.64 -10.10
CA LYS A 154 -18.91 4.84 -8.65
C LYS A 154 -18.72 3.56 -7.82
N LYS A 155 -17.96 2.60 -8.36
CA LYS A 155 -17.62 1.33 -7.71
C LYS A 155 -16.13 1.24 -7.46
N ILE A 156 -15.76 0.79 -6.27
CA ILE A 156 -14.36 0.53 -5.90
C ILE A 156 -14.08 -0.97 -6.10
N HIS A 157 -13.28 -1.27 -7.13
CA HIS A 157 -12.76 -2.61 -7.39
C HIS A 157 -11.55 -2.93 -6.51
N SER A 158 -11.15 -4.21 -6.46
CA SER A 158 -9.98 -4.70 -5.70
C SER A 158 -8.72 -3.86 -5.92
N ASP A 159 -8.52 -3.42 -7.16
CA ASP A 159 -7.43 -2.56 -7.61
C ASP A 159 -7.34 -1.26 -6.82
N ALA A 160 -8.47 -0.56 -6.74
CA ALA A 160 -8.59 0.69 -6.02
C ALA A 160 -8.48 0.46 -4.50
N LYS A 161 -8.97 -0.67 -3.96
CA LYS A 161 -8.83 -1.00 -2.53
C LYS A 161 -7.35 -1.10 -2.12
N ILE A 162 -6.53 -1.80 -2.92
CA ILE A 162 -5.08 -1.92 -2.68
C ILE A 162 -4.43 -0.53 -2.76
N ALA A 163 -4.72 0.24 -3.79
CA ALA A 163 -4.15 1.59 -3.95
C ALA A 163 -4.50 2.52 -2.78
N ILE A 164 -5.75 2.51 -2.31
CA ILE A 164 -6.20 3.30 -1.15
C ILE A 164 -5.39 2.91 0.10
N PHE A 165 -5.22 1.61 0.35
CA PHE A 165 -4.51 1.11 1.53
C PHE A 165 -3.04 1.52 1.58
N TYR A 166 -2.28 1.34 0.49
CA TYR A 166 -0.85 1.70 0.49
C TYR A 166 -0.62 3.20 0.42
N LYS A 167 -1.40 3.93 -0.40
CA LYS A 167 -1.20 5.37 -0.55
C LYS A 167 -1.61 6.13 0.70
N SER A 168 -2.62 5.70 1.46
CA SER A 168 -2.96 6.35 2.73
C SER A 168 -1.78 6.28 3.71
N ILE A 169 -1.13 5.13 3.82
CA ILE A 169 0.05 4.93 4.67
C ILE A 169 1.24 5.74 4.14
N ALA A 170 1.49 5.73 2.84
CA ALA A 170 2.56 6.51 2.23
C ALA A 170 2.37 8.02 2.49
N TYR A 171 1.18 8.56 2.26
CA TYR A 171 0.90 9.98 2.51
C TYR A 171 0.97 10.32 4.00
N ALA A 172 0.52 9.44 4.90
CA ALA A 172 0.68 9.66 6.34
C ALA A 172 2.16 9.79 6.73
N ASN A 173 3.03 8.92 6.20
CA ASN A 173 4.47 9.00 6.43
C ASN A 173 5.10 10.24 5.78
N ILE A 174 4.68 10.63 4.58
CA ILE A 174 5.16 11.85 3.90
C ILE A 174 4.77 13.11 4.69
N ILE A 175 3.54 13.16 5.21
CA ILE A 175 3.09 14.26 6.08
C ILE A 175 3.96 14.32 7.34
N LEU A 176 4.27 13.18 7.94
CA LEU A 176 5.14 13.12 9.12
C LEU A 176 6.57 13.59 8.82
N VAL A 177 7.15 13.17 7.69
CA VAL A 177 8.46 13.65 7.21
C VAL A 177 8.45 15.16 7.02
N THR A 178 7.39 15.68 6.38
CA THR A 178 7.25 17.12 6.12
C THR A 178 7.14 17.90 7.42
N LEU A 179 6.33 17.42 8.37
CA LEU A 179 6.15 18.04 9.68
C LEU A 179 7.47 18.08 10.47
N ILE A 180 8.19 16.96 10.55
CA ILE A 180 9.48 16.90 11.24
C ILE A 180 10.50 17.81 10.57
N SER A 181 10.52 17.86 9.23
CA SER A 181 11.41 18.76 8.49
C SER A 181 11.12 20.23 8.78
N LEU A 182 9.84 20.62 8.85
CA LEU A 182 9.41 21.99 9.17
C LEU A 182 9.68 22.38 10.62
N LEU A 183 9.60 21.45 11.56
CA LEU A 183 9.83 21.69 12.99
C LEU A 183 11.32 21.70 13.38
N GLY A 184 12.24 21.89 12.43
CA GLY A 184 13.68 21.94 12.69
C GLY A 184 14.43 20.62 12.48
N GLY A 185 13.81 19.62 11.83
CA GLY A 185 14.47 18.36 11.48
C GLY A 185 15.58 18.50 10.42
N VAL A 186 15.67 19.65 9.73
CA VAL A 186 16.76 19.99 8.81
C VAL A 186 17.28 21.38 9.13
N CYS A 187 18.57 21.49 9.45
CA CYS A 187 19.25 22.77 9.66
C CYS A 187 20.48 22.91 8.76
N LEU A 188 20.81 24.14 8.40
CA LEU A 188 22.11 24.48 7.81
C LEU A 188 23.07 24.87 8.93
N THR A 189 24.23 24.22 9.00
CA THR A 189 25.36 24.61 9.83
C THR A 189 26.12 25.72 9.13
N GLN A 190 26.25 26.89 9.77
CA GLN A 190 27.22 27.89 9.32
C GLN A 190 28.65 27.43 9.65
N ALA A 191 29.51 27.38 8.63
CA ALA A 191 30.95 27.31 8.81
C ALA A 191 31.48 28.71 9.15
N ASN A 192 31.34 29.12 10.42
CA ASN A 192 31.99 30.32 10.93
C ASN A 192 33.00 29.91 12.02
N PRO A 193 34.31 30.21 11.84
CA PRO A 193 35.37 29.75 12.75
C PRO A 193 35.32 30.37 14.15
N ASN A 194 34.48 31.39 14.40
CA ASN A 194 34.41 32.10 15.68
C ASN A 194 33.04 31.99 16.38
N THR A 195 32.11 31.18 15.88
CA THR A 195 30.80 30.96 16.52
C THR A 195 30.68 29.52 17.01
N PRO A 196 30.13 29.29 18.22
CA PRO A 196 29.80 27.94 18.66
C PRO A 196 28.83 27.28 17.67
N ILE A 197 28.96 25.96 17.50
CA ILE A 197 28.34 25.10 16.46
C ILE A 197 26.79 25.05 16.55
N ASP A 198 26.17 25.90 17.38
CA ASP A 198 24.80 25.76 17.87
C ASP A 198 23.75 26.62 17.16
N SER A 199 24.12 27.46 16.17
CA SER A 199 23.12 28.25 15.43
C SER A 199 22.56 27.47 14.23
N CYS A 200 21.50 26.69 14.49
CA CYS A 200 20.62 26.17 13.45
C CYS A 200 19.91 27.35 12.75
N ILE A 201 20.28 27.68 11.51
CA ILE A 201 19.44 28.56 10.68
C ILE A 201 18.32 27.70 10.09
N GLN A 202 17.08 28.00 10.49
CA GLN A 202 15.87 27.39 9.94
C GLN A 202 15.78 27.74 8.44
N VAL A 203 15.55 26.74 7.59
CA VAL A 203 15.46 26.92 6.11
C VAL A 203 14.24 27.77 5.72
N VAL A 204 13.22 27.86 6.58
CA VAL A 204 12.11 28.79 6.43
C VAL A 204 12.52 30.10 7.10
N GLY A 205 13.03 31.04 6.29
CA GLY A 205 13.42 32.37 6.76
C GLY A 205 12.23 33.07 7.41
N THR A 206 12.26 33.20 8.73
CA THR A 206 11.60 34.32 9.37
C THR A 206 12.37 35.59 8.99
N PRO A 207 11.69 36.68 8.59
CA PRO A 207 12.39 37.93 8.32
C PRO A 207 13.10 38.35 9.61
N THR A 208 14.40 38.56 9.51
CA THR A 208 15.19 39.21 10.54
C THR A 208 14.54 40.54 10.87
N GLU A 209 13.94 40.63 12.07
CA GLU A 209 13.48 41.89 12.63
C GLU A 209 14.75 42.65 13.05
N SER A 210 15.20 43.53 12.16
CA SER A 210 16.24 44.51 12.44
C SER A 210 15.60 45.77 13.02
N THR A 211 15.69 45.95 14.33
CA THR A 211 15.52 47.25 15.01
C THR A 211 16.29 47.12 16.33
N GLU A 212 17.52 47.63 16.35
CA GLU A 212 17.97 48.89 16.98
C GLU A 212 18.55 48.65 18.38
#